data_AF-A0A2E0MU10-F1
#
_entry.id   AF-A0A2E0MU10-F1
#
_cell.length_a   1.000
_cell.length_b   1.000
_cell.length_c   1.000
_cell.angle_alpha   90.00
_cell.angle_beta   90.00
_cell.angle_gamma   90.00
#
_symmetry.space_group_name_H-M   'P 1'
#
loop_
_entity.id
_entity.type
_entity.pdbx_description
1 polymer ?
#
loop_
_entity_poly.entity_id
_entity_poly.type
_entity_poly.pdbx_seq_one_letter_code
_entity_poly.pdbx_strand_id
1 'polypeptide(L)'
;MDVILVHGDITEHLDWLESRNASLVLRRKLLTKCLEINPFLWKNSINLQPKWEHPPIPKLKWSCDDSNQDLTRSIMQLSKTKTMATISHGDGSLQSLIEALEGVNHPISKNVIIFHIDEDDYKDL
;
A
#
# COMPACT_ATOMS: atom_id res chain seq x y z
N MET A 1 -4.66 -13.90 8.42
CA MET A 1 -4.09 -12.66 7.84
C MET A 1 -3.73 -11.77 8.99
N ASP A 2 -2.57 -11.13 8.98
CA ASP A 2 -2.15 -10.19 10.02
C ASP A 2 -2.12 -8.78 9.44
N VAL A 3 -2.73 -7.81 10.12
CA VAL A 3 -2.83 -6.42 9.69
C VAL A 3 -2.16 -5.56 10.76
N ILE A 4 -1.09 -4.88 10.38
CA ILE A 4 -0.34 -3.96 11.23
C ILE A 4 -0.63 -2.54 10.77
N LEU A 5 -1.08 -1.71 11.70
CA LEU A 5 -1.25 -0.29 11.49
C LEU A 5 -0.06 0.45 12.07
N VAL A 6 0.50 1.33 11.27
CA VAL A 6 1.58 2.21 11.68
C VAL A 6 1.09 3.64 11.50
N HIS A 7 1.11 4.40 12.58
CA HIS A 7 0.87 5.82 12.55
C HIS A 7 2.19 6.53 12.28
N GLY A 8 2.31 7.23 11.14
CA GLY A 8 3.54 7.89 10.73
C GLY A 8 3.84 7.79 9.22
N ASP A 9 4.83 8.57 8.76
CA ASP A 9 5.27 8.57 7.36
C ASP A 9 6.03 7.28 7.05
N ILE A 10 5.58 6.52 6.04
CA ILE A 10 6.23 5.29 5.56
C ILE A 10 7.72 5.46 5.27
N THR A 11 8.17 6.67 4.90
CA THR A 11 9.57 6.98 4.61
C THR A 11 10.48 6.91 5.84
N GLU A 12 9.93 6.98 7.05
CA GLU A 12 10.67 6.84 8.31
C GLU A 12 10.87 5.38 8.74
N HIS A 13 10.20 4.44 8.06
CA HIS A 13 10.16 3.03 8.45
C HIS A 13 10.75 2.08 7.40
N LEU A 14 11.49 2.59 6.42
CA LEU A 14 11.96 1.81 5.27
C LEU A 14 12.92 0.67 5.65
N ASP A 15 13.82 0.89 6.61
CA ASP A 15 14.75 -0.15 7.08
C ASP A 15 14.02 -1.32 7.74
N TRP A 16 12.95 -1.03 8.48
CA TRP A 16 12.08 -2.03 9.09
C TRP A 16 11.26 -2.79 8.04
N LEU A 17 10.82 -2.10 6.97
CA LEU A 17 10.14 -2.74 5.85
C LEU A 17 11.10 -3.64 5.05
N GLU A 18 12.36 -3.23 4.89
CA GLU A 18 13.40 -4.03 4.26
C GLU A 18 13.69 -5.29 5.07
N SER A 19 13.86 -5.17 6.39
CA SER A 19 14.12 -6.32 7.26
C SER A 19 12.98 -7.34 7.26
N ARG A 20 11.77 -6.91 6.91
CA ARG A 20 10.58 -7.77 6.75
C ARG A 20 10.41 -8.32 5.33
N ASN A 21 11.33 -8.00 4.43
CA ASN A 21 11.25 -8.30 3.00
C ASN A 21 9.90 -7.88 2.41
N ALA A 22 9.44 -6.67 2.77
CA ALA A 22 8.13 -6.19 2.38
C ALA A 22 8.09 -5.77 0.89
N SER A 23 6.93 -5.96 0.26
CA SER A 23 6.59 -5.36 -1.01
C SER A 23 5.94 -4.00 -0.80
N LEU A 24 6.65 -2.94 -1.19
CA LEU A 24 6.07 -1.60 -1.22
C LEU A 24 5.09 -1.51 -2.40
N VAL A 25 3.81 -1.28 -2.12
CA VAL A 25 2.79 -1.07 -3.16
C VAL A 25 2.27 0.35 -3.04
N LEU A 26 2.85 1.25 -3.85
CA LEU A 26 2.71 2.70 -3.69
C LEU A 26 2.52 3.39 -5.05
N ARG A 27 1.99 4.63 -5.03
CA ARG A 27 1.95 5.50 -6.21
C ARG A 27 3.36 6.01 -6.53
N ARG A 28 3.59 6.36 -7.80
CA ARG A 28 4.91 6.70 -8.35
C ARG A 28 5.70 7.71 -7.51
N LYS A 29 5.10 8.87 -7.16
CA LYS A 29 5.81 9.95 -6.43
C LYS A 29 6.37 9.46 -5.10
N LEU A 30 5.51 8.84 -4.27
CA LEU A 30 5.92 8.33 -2.96
C LEU A 30 6.84 7.12 -3.07
N LEU A 31 6.59 6.23 -4.04
CA LEU A 31 7.45 5.09 -4.29
C LEU A 31 8.87 5.54 -4.66
N THR A 32 9.01 6.54 -5.54
CA THR A 32 10.30 7.13 -5.90
C THR A 32 11.00 7.67 -4.67
N LYS A 33 10.32 8.47 -3.83
CA LYS A 33 10.88 9.00 -2.57
C LYS A 33 11.39 7.87 -1.65
N CYS A 34 10.61 6.79 -1.49
CA CYS A 34 11.02 5.64 -0.68
C CYS A 34 12.28 4.97 -1.24
N LEU A 35 12.38 4.84 -2.57
CA LEU A 35 13.49 4.16 -3.23
C LEU A 35 14.75 5.03 -3.31
N GLU A 36 14.62 6.35 -3.28
CA GLU A 36 15.74 7.27 -3.12
C GLU A 36 16.37 7.15 -1.73
N ILE A 37 15.55 6.92 -0.69
CA ILE A 37 16.03 6.73 0.69
C ILE A 37 16.58 5.31 0.89
N ASN A 38 15.85 4.28 0.46
CA ASN A 38 16.27 2.88 0.56
C ASN A 38 16.09 2.13 -0.78
N PRO A 39 17.14 2.07 -1.63
CA PRO A 39 17.10 1.40 -2.92
C PRO A 39 16.93 -0.13 -2.86
N PHE A 40 17.24 -0.79 -1.74
CA PHE A 40 17.18 -2.25 -1.62
C PHE A 40 15.75 -2.80 -1.73
N LEU A 41 14.75 -1.96 -1.45
CA LEU A 41 13.34 -2.28 -1.57
C LEU A 41 12.88 -2.43 -3.04
N TRP A 42 13.63 -1.89 -4.01
CA TRP A 42 13.28 -1.86 -5.44
C TRP A 42 12.77 -3.20 -5.99
N LYS A 43 13.49 -4.29 -5.67
CA LYS A 43 13.18 -5.65 -6.16
C LYS A 43 11.74 -6.07 -5.85
N ASN A 44 11.23 -5.67 -4.68
CA ASN A 44 9.94 -6.09 -4.15
C ASN A 44 8.85 -5.03 -4.35
N SER A 45 9.21 -3.84 -4.82
CA SER A 45 8.28 -2.73 -5.02
C SER A 45 7.39 -2.92 -6.25
N ILE A 46 6.19 -2.35 -6.14
CA ILE A 46 5.17 -2.25 -7.16
C ILE A 46 4.80 -0.78 -7.31
N ASN A 47 5.02 -0.25 -8.50
CA ASN A 47 4.55 1.08 -8.87
C ASN A 47 3.11 0.96 -9.36
N LEU A 48 2.15 1.54 -8.63
CA LEU A 48 0.73 1.57 -9.02
C LEU A 48 0.45 2.52 -10.20
N GLN A 49 1.39 3.39 -10.57
CA GLN A 49 1.28 4.34 -11.68
C GLN A 49 2.57 4.39 -12.53
N PRO A 50 2.96 3.27 -13.19
CA PRO A 50 4.21 3.22 -13.95
C PRO A 50 4.10 4.02 -15.25
N LYS A 51 2.99 3.87 -16.01
CA LYS A 51 2.58 4.63 -17.20
C LYS A 51 1.06 4.55 -17.38
N TRP A 52 0.41 5.63 -17.81
CA TRP A 52 -1.06 5.73 -17.94
C TRP A 52 -1.68 4.82 -19.01
N GLU A 53 -0.87 4.33 -19.94
CA GLU A 53 -1.34 3.45 -21.03
C GLU A 53 -1.72 2.05 -20.54
N HIS A 54 -1.03 1.53 -19.50
CA HIS A 54 -1.26 0.20 -18.92
C HIS A 54 -1.01 0.20 -17.40
N PRO A 55 -1.85 0.86 -16.58
CA PRO A 55 -1.68 0.84 -15.13
C PRO A 55 -1.99 -0.57 -14.58
N PRO A 56 -1.31 -1.00 -13.49
CA PRO A 56 -1.60 -2.28 -12.83
C PRO A 56 -3.05 -2.41 -12.36
N ILE A 57 -3.70 -1.28 -12.07
CA ILE A 57 -5.13 -1.19 -11.75
C ILE A 57 -5.74 -0.14 -12.68
N PRO A 58 -6.51 -0.55 -13.70
CA PRO A 58 -7.22 0.38 -14.59
C PRO A 58 -8.19 1.28 -13.84
N LYS A 59 -8.17 2.59 -14.17
CA LYS A 59 -9.07 3.62 -13.61
C LYS A 59 -9.07 3.71 -12.07
N LEU A 60 -7.95 3.39 -11.43
CA LEU A 60 -7.77 3.38 -9.98
C LEU A 60 -8.37 4.62 -9.27
N LYS A 61 -9.50 4.42 -8.59
CA LYS A 61 -10.08 5.37 -7.63
C LYS A 61 -9.96 4.80 -6.21
N TRP A 62 -9.20 5.49 -5.36
CA TRP A 62 -8.89 5.05 -3.98
C TRP A 62 -10.00 5.37 -2.98
N SER A 63 -10.70 6.48 -3.18
CA SER A 63 -11.72 7.00 -2.28
C SER A 63 -12.83 7.64 -3.13
N CYS A 64 -14.01 7.86 -2.52
CA CYS A 64 -15.32 8.22 -3.08
C CYS A 64 -16.26 7.01 -3.32
N ASP A 65 -17.56 7.30 -3.47
CA ASP A 65 -18.64 6.33 -3.74
C ASP A 65 -18.39 5.47 -5.00
N ASP A 66 -17.57 5.97 -5.92
CA ASP A 66 -17.10 5.29 -7.14
C ASP A 66 -15.75 4.57 -6.96
N SER A 67 -15.26 4.39 -5.73
CA SER A 67 -13.99 3.69 -5.49
C SER A 67 -14.02 2.28 -6.08
N ASN A 68 -12.88 1.80 -6.57
CA ASN A 68 -12.80 0.47 -7.14
C ASN A 68 -13.18 -0.55 -6.04
N GLN A 69 -14.28 -1.28 -6.23
CA GLN A 69 -14.58 -2.47 -5.44
C GLN A 69 -13.36 -3.42 -5.51
N ASP A 70 -13.02 -4.06 -4.40
CA ASP A 70 -11.87 -4.97 -4.28
C ASP A 70 -10.49 -4.34 -4.51
N LEU A 71 -10.33 -3.04 -4.28
CA LEU A 71 -9.04 -2.35 -4.43
C LEU A 71 -7.93 -2.97 -3.57
N THR A 72 -8.21 -3.21 -2.28
CA THR A 72 -7.28 -3.84 -1.34
C THR A 72 -6.83 -5.20 -1.85
N ARG A 73 -7.77 -6.02 -2.32
CA ARG A 73 -7.49 -7.35 -2.90
C ARG A 73 -6.60 -7.26 -4.14
N SER A 74 -6.88 -6.31 -5.03
CA SER A 74 -6.11 -6.09 -6.25
C SER A 74 -4.67 -5.67 -5.93
N ILE A 75 -4.49 -4.75 -4.98
CA ILE A 75 -3.20 -4.29 -4.49
C ILE A 75 -2.40 -5.45 -3.86
N MET A 76 -3.07 -6.30 -3.08
CA MET A 76 -2.43 -7.45 -2.45
C MET A 76 -1.97 -8.52 -3.41
N GLN A 77 -2.70 -8.77 -4.50
CA GLN A 77 -2.30 -9.71 -5.54
C GLN A 77 -1.05 -9.25 -6.31
N LEU A 78 -0.79 -7.94 -6.33
CA LEU A 78 0.41 -7.39 -6.95
C LEU A 78 1.66 -7.56 -6.08
N SER A 79 1.50 -7.82 -4.78
CA SER A 79 2.63 -8.03 -3.86
C SER A 79 3.50 -9.19 -4.32
N LYS A 80 4.81 -8.97 -4.34
CA LYS A 80 5.82 -9.98 -4.71
C LYS A 80 6.22 -10.88 -3.53
N THR A 81 5.78 -10.52 -2.32
CA THR A 81 6.20 -11.18 -1.08
C THR A 81 5.01 -11.44 -0.17
N LYS A 82 5.25 -12.16 0.94
CA LYS A 82 4.22 -12.45 1.94
C LYS A 82 3.84 -11.24 2.78
N THR A 83 4.62 -10.16 2.72
CA THR A 83 4.41 -8.93 3.50
C THR A 83 4.22 -7.78 2.54
N MET A 84 3.08 -7.12 2.58
CA MET A 84 2.80 -5.93 1.78
C MET A 84 2.85 -4.69 2.67
N ALA A 85 3.40 -3.60 2.17
CA ALA A 85 3.31 -2.29 2.80
C ALA A 85 2.70 -1.27 1.83
N THR A 86 1.69 -0.55 2.31
CA THR A 86 1.03 0.52 1.55
C THR A 86 0.61 1.64 2.50
N ILE A 87 0.03 2.70 1.96
CA ILE A 87 -0.50 3.81 2.74
C ILE A 87 -2.04 3.84 2.61
N SER A 88 -2.73 4.23 3.68
CA SER A 88 -4.17 4.54 3.61
C SER A 88 -4.35 6.01 3.22
N HIS A 89 -5.30 6.30 2.33
CA HIS A 89 -5.69 7.66 1.96
C HIS A 89 -7.19 7.86 2.24
N GLY A 90 -7.55 8.80 3.12
CA GLY A 90 -8.93 9.26 3.39
C GLY A 90 -9.74 8.40 4.38
N ASP A 91 -11.08 8.48 4.29
CA ASP A 91 -12.13 7.80 5.09
C ASP A 91 -12.11 6.25 5.05
N GLY A 92 -11.04 5.65 4.52
CA GLY A 92 -10.83 4.21 4.50
C GLY A 92 -10.66 3.69 5.91
N SER A 93 -11.78 3.51 6.61
CA SER A 93 -11.78 3.06 7.99
C SER A 93 -11.07 1.71 8.08
N LEU A 94 -10.30 1.53 9.15
CA LEU A 94 -9.66 0.27 9.47
C LEU A 94 -10.62 -0.92 9.30
N GLN A 95 -11.85 -0.73 9.76
CA GLN A 95 -12.95 -1.69 9.69
C GLN A 95 -13.23 -2.10 8.23
N SER A 96 -13.43 -1.13 7.33
CA SER A 96 -13.67 -1.39 5.90
C SER A 96 -12.50 -2.11 5.25
N LEU A 97 -11.28 -1.84 5.71
CA LEU A 97 -10.07 -2.46 5.18
C LEU A 97 -9.90 -3.88 5.71
N ILE A 98 -10.21 -4.16 6.98
CA ILE A 98 -10.25 -5.51 7.56
C ILE A 98 -11.36 -6.36 6.89
N GLU A 99 -12.56 -5.81 6.73
CA GLU A 99 -13.69 -6.50 6.09
C GLU A 99 -13.38 -6.87 4.63
N ALA A 100 -12.72 -5.99 3.89
CA ALA A 100 -12.23 -6.27 2.54
C ALA A 100 -11.18 -7.40 2.49
N LEU A 101 -10.50 -7.68 3.61
CA LEU A 101 -9.48 -8.71 3.74
C LEU A 101 -10.04 -10.06 4.22
N GLU A 102 -11.09 -10.07 5.04
CA GLU A 102 -11.70 -11.30 5.57
C GLU A 102 -12.36 -12.17 4.47
N GLY A 103 -12.78 -11.58 3.35
CA GLY A 103 -13.36 -12.32 2.21
C GLY A 103 -12.34 -13.03 1.31
N VAL A 104 -11.04 -12.96 1.60
CA VAL A 104 -9.96 -13.35 0.66
C VAL A 104 -9.45 -14.77 0.95
N ASN A 105 -10.00 -15.76 0.25
CA ASN A 105 -9.72 -17.21 0.43
C ASN A 105 -8.48 -17.78 -0.32
N HIS A 106 -7.55 -16.95 -0.83
CA HIS A 106 -6.45 -17.41 -1.71
C HIS A 106 -5.05 -17.10 -1.14
N PRO A 107 -3.95 -17.70 -1.70
CA PRO A 107 -2.60 -17.59 -1.14
C PRO A 107 -2.01 -16.20 -1.44
N ILE A 108 -2.55 -15.20 -0.77
CA ILE A 108 -2.25 -13.79 -0.91
C ILE A 108 -1.39 -13.39 0.30
N SER A 109 -0.67 -12.25 0.21
CA SER A 109 0.21 -11.74 1.27
C SER A 109 -0.39 -11.97 2.65
N LYS A 110 0.35 -12.67 3.52
CA LYS A 110 -0.13 -13.06 4.85
C LYS A 110 -0.16 -11.87 5.82
N ASN A 111 0.68 -10.87 5.56
CA ASN A 111 0.88 -9.70 6.40
C ASN A 111 0.66 -8.42 5.58
N VAL A 112 -0.20 -7.54 6.07
CA VAL A 112 -0.51 -6.23 5.47
C VAL A 112 -0.07 -5.16 6.46
N ILE A 113 0.82 -4.27 6.05
CA ILE A 113 1.27 -3.13 6.82
C ILE A 113 0.68 -1.88 6.17
N ILE A 114 -0.06 -1.11 6.95
CA ILE A 114 -0.76 0.07 6.47
C ILE A 114 -0.24 1.27 7.25
N PHE A 115 0.34 2.21 6.54
CA PHE A 115 0.74 3.48 7.11
C PHE A 115 -0.41 4.47 7.00
N HIS A 116 -0.74 5.10 8.12
CA HIS A 116 -1.72 6.17 8.21
C HIS A 116 -1.00 7.43 8.68
N ILE A 117 -1.20 8.50 7.94
CA ILE A 117 -0.80 9.86 8.27
C ILE A 117 -2.09 10.56 8.69
N ASP A 118 -2.14 11.27 9.82
CA ASP A 118 -3.39 11.92 10.25
C ASP A 118 -3.77 13.04 9.28
N GLU A 119 -5.06 13.37 9.17
CA GLU A 119 -5.55 14.45 8.30
C GLU A 119 -4.81 15.77 8.53
N ASP A 120 -4.35 16.01 9.76
CA ASP A 120 -3.58 17.20 10.12
C ASP A 120 -2.18 17.23 9.49
N ASP A 121 -1.54 16.07 9.31
CA ASP A 121 -0.20 15.95 8.71
C ASP A 121 -0.23 16.10 7.18
N TYR A 122 -1.40 15.96 6.54
CA TYR A 122 -1.56 16.21 5.11
C TYR A 122 -1.58 17.70 4.75
N LYS A 123 -1.69 18.60 5.73
CA LYS A 123 -1.72 20.06 5.51
C LYS A 123 -0.38 20.62 5.03
N ASP A 124 0.71 19.89 5.25
CA ASP A 124 2.09 20.34 5.01
C ASP A 124 2.81 19.64 3.83
N LEU A 125 2.07 18.87 3.00
CA LEU A 125 2.58 18.08 1.85
C LEU A 125 2.18 18.63 0.47
#